data_AF-A0A4V1AZF4-F1
#
_entry.id   AF-A0A4V1AZF4-F1
#
_cell.length_a   1.000
_cell.length_b   1.000
_cell.length_c   1.000
_cell.angle_alpha   90.00
_cell.angle_beta   90.00
_cell.angle_gamma   90.00
#
_symmetry.space_group_name_H-M   'P 1'
#
loop_
_entity.id
_entity.type
_entity.pdbx_description
1 polymer ?
#
loop_
_entity_poly.entity_id
_entity_poly.type
_entity_poly.pdbx_seq_one_letter_code
_entity_poly.pdbx_strand_id
1 'polypeptide(L)'
;MSSELKHCKIAILAVDGFEESELTEPLRARSAAGAVVEVISQKSGEIRALRHVDNGSRAKMDCMFAQAKADDYDGVALPGGVINGDAIKMVPEEREFVRAADAAHNPVAAICHGGSLAGIVGGGVARTPASSTNSLWPSSRM
;
A
#
# COMPACT_ATOMS: atom_id res chain seq x y z
N MET A 1 15.61 -20.32 2.11
CA MET A 1 15.01 -18.98 2.21
C MET A 1 15.05 -18.36 0.82
N SER A 2 14.10 -18.73 -0.04
CA SER A 2 14.03 -18.23 -1.41
C SER A 2 13.57 -16.78 -1.36
N SER A 3 14.43 -15.89 -1.83
CA SER A 3 14.15 -14.47 -1.92
C SER A 3 13.31 -14.20 -3.17
N GLU A 4 12.01 -14.41 -3.05
CA GLU A 4 11.06 -14.43 -4.17
C GLU A 4 10.71 -13.05 -4.73
N LEU A 5 11.01 -11.94 -4.00
CA LEU A 5 10.60 -10.58 -4.39
C LEU A 5 11.77 -9.60 -4.60
N LYS A 6 13.01 -10.08 -4.79
CA LYS A 6 14.23 -9.24 -4.89
C LYS A 6 14.21 -8.15 -5.97
N HIS A 7 13.29 -8.24 -6.93
CA HIS A 7 13.16 -7.30 -8.04
C HIS A 7 11.83 -6.54 -8.03
N CYS A 8 11.02 -6.68 -6.98
CA CYS A 8 9.71 -6.06 -6.89
C CYS A 8 9.81 -4.76 -6.10
N LYS A 9 9.31 -3.66 -6.69
CA LYS A 9 9.07 -2.41 -5.98
C LYS A 9 7.59 -2.27 -5.65
N ILE A 10 7.25 -2.16 -4.37
CA ILE A 10 5.87 -2.11 -3.89
C ILE A 10 5.60 -0.73 -3.27
N ALA A 11 4.60 -0.04 -3.80
CA ALA A 11 4.09 1.20 -3.22
C ALA A 11 3.10 0.88 -2.09
N ILE A 12 3.20 1.58 -0.97
CA ILE A 12 2.18 1.56 0.08
C ILE A 12 1.60 2.95 0.26
N LEU A 13 0.29 3.09 0.07
CA LEU A 13 -0.39 4.39 0.19
C LEU A 13 -0.90 4.57 1.62
N ALA A 14 -0.30 5.50 2.35
CA ALA A 14 -0.65 5.75 3.73
C ALA A 14 -0.72 7.26 4.04
N VAL A 15 -1.75 7.66 4.79
CA VAL A 15 -1.88 9.01 5.35
C VAL A 15 -1.91 8.97 6.88
N ASP A 16 -1.83 10.14 7.53
CA ASP A 16 -2.07 10.25 8.98
C ASP A 16 -3.39 9.58 9.34
N GLY A 17 -3.36 8.69 10.33
CA GLY A 17 -4.53 7.95 10.75
C GLY A 17 -4.69 6.56 10.15
N PHE A 18 -3.70 6.05 9.42
CA PHE A 18 -3.70 4.67 8.93
C PHE A 18 -3.66 3.65 10.09
N GLU A 19 -4.20 2.45 9.89
CA GLU A 19 -4.19 1.39 10.90
C GLU A 19 -2.79 0.75 11.05
N GLU A 20 -2.19 0.83 12.23
CA GLU A 20 -0.79 0.44 12.50
C GLU A 20 -0.53 -1.04 12.19
N SER A 21 -1.47 -1.90 12.59
CA SER A 21 -1.39 -3.35 12.40
C SER A 21 -1.41 -3.75 10.92
N GLU A 22 -2.05 -2.96 10.07
CA GLU A 22 -2.23 -3.22 8.64
C GLU A 22 -1.07 -2.69 7.78
N LEU A 23 -0.14 -1.91 8.34
CA LEU A 23 1.09 -1.49 7.67
C LEU A 23 2.31 -2.27 8.14
N THR A 24 2.45 -2.42 9.45
CA THR A 24 3.74 -2.84 10.06
C THR A 24 4.12 -4.26 9.66
N GLU A 25 3.19 -5.19 9.76
CA GLU A 25 3.44 -6.59 9.44
C GLU A 25 3.59 -6.84 7.93
N PRO A 26 2.75 -6.26 7.06
CA PRO A 26 2.95 -6.40 5.62
C PRO A 26 4.23 -5.74 5.09
N LEU A 27 4.67 -4.62 5.68
CA LEU A 27 5.94 -3.99 5.34
C LEU A 27 7.11 -4.90 5.72
N ARG A 28 7.11 -5.41 6.97
CA ARG A 28 8.15 -6.35 7.43
C ARG A 28 8.22 -7.61 6.58
N ALA A 29 7.08 -8.22 6.28
CA ALA A 29 7.02 -9.46 5.49
C ALA A 29 7.59 -9.26 4.07
N ARG A 30 7.27 -8.14 3.41
CA ARG A 30 7.74 -7.83 2.06
C ARG A 30 9.21 -7.47 2.02
N SER A 31 9.68 -6.63 2.93
CA SER A 31 11.11 -6.32 3.06
C SER A 31 11.92 -7.59 3.38
N ALA A 32 11.41 -8.47 4.24
CA ALA A 32 12.05 -9.76 4.53
C ALA A 32 12.08 -10.71 3.32
N ALA A 33 11.10 -10.63 2.43
CA ALA A 33 11.07 -11.37 1.16
C ALA A 33 11.98 -10.75 0.07
N GLY A 34 12.58 -9.57 0.34
CA GLY A 34 13.53 -8.89 -0.53
C GLY A 34 12.91 -7.79 -1.42
N ALA A 35 11.63 -7.48 -1.28
CA ALA A 35 11.00 -6.38 -2.00
C ALA A 35 11.52 -5.02 -1.53
N VAL A 36 11.63 -4.07 -2.45
CA VAL A 36 11.79 -2.66 -2.12
C VAL A 36 10.39 -2.11 -1.85
N VAL A 37 10.18 -1.54 -0.66
CA VAL A 37 8.89 -1.00 -0.24
C VAL A 37 9.05 0.48 0.00
N GLU A 38 8.19 1.30 -0.60
CA GLU A 38 8.14 2.74 -0.37
C GLU A 38 6.75 3.15 0.12
N VAL A 39 6.71 3.93 1.20
CA VAL A 39 5.50 4.54 1.72
C VAL A 39 5.27 5.89 1.03
N ILE A 40 4.16 5.98 0.30
CA ILE A 40 3.75 7.16 -0.45
C ILE A 40 2.65 7.88 0.32
N SER A 41 2.79 9.19 0.49
CA SER A 41 1.81 10.03 1.16
C SER A 41 1.66 11.41 0.53
N GLN A 42 0.70 12.19 1.03
CA GLN A 42 0.43 13.55 0.58
C GLN A 42 1.50 14.55 1.02
N LYS A 43 2.17 14.27 2.14
CA LYS A 43 3.18 15.16 2.72
C LYS A 43 4.46 14.41 3.03
N SER A 44 5.58 15.14 2.97
CA SER A 44 6.87 14.65 3.42
C SER A 44 6.96 14.67 4.95
N GLY A 45 7.89 13.87 5.49
CA GLY A 45 8.15 13.79 6.92
C GLY A 45 7.58 12.50 7.53
N GLU A 46 6.81 12.64 8.60
CA GLU A 46 6.25 11.52 9.34
C GLU A 46 4.72 11.58 9.32
N ILE A 47 4.11 10.41 9.17
CA ILE A 47 2.68 10.23 9.45
C ILE A 47 2.51 9.39 10.71
N ARG A 48 1.39 9.57 11.40
CA ARG A 48 1.05 8.84 12.62
C ARG A 48 0.05 7.74 12.32
N ALA A 49 0.36 6.54 12.80
CA ALA A 49 -0.57 5.43 12.80
C ALA A 49 -1.63 5.61 13.88
N LEU A 50 -2.78 4.98 13.70
CA LEU A 50 -3.75 4.71 14.76
C LEU A 50 -3.72 3.24 15.10
N ARG A 51 -3.91 2.97 16.39
CA ARG A 51 -4.18 1.64 16.93
C ARG A 51 -5.60 1.67 17.45
N HIS A 52 -6.54 1.19 16.64
CA HIS A 52 -7.97 1.40 16.86
C HIS A 52 -8.33 2.89 16.91
N VAL A 53 -8.40 3.48 18.11
CA VAL A 53 -8.73 4.90 18.34
C VAL A 53 -7.58 5.67 18.96
N ASP A 54 -6.54 4.97 19.41
CA ASP A 54 -5.40 5.56 20.06
C ASP A 54 -4.29 5.89 19.08
N ASN A 55 -3.53 6.91 19.44
CA ASN A 55 -2.34 7.28 18.73
C ASN A 55 -1.28 6.17 18.76
N GLY A 56 -0.92 5.65 17.59
CA GLY A 56 0.12 4.64 17.41
C GLY A 56 1.50 5.24 17.11
N SER A 57 2.36 4.40 16.52
CA SER A 57 3.71 4.76 16.10
C SER A 57 3.72 5.76 14.94
N ARG A 58 4.90 6.34 14.68
CA ARG A 58 5.14 7.20 13.51
C ARG A 58 5.88 6.41 12.45
N ALA A 59 5.47 6.58 11.20
CA ALA A 59 6.15 6.05 10.03
C ALA A 59 6.77 7.21 9.25
N LYS A 60 7.99 7.02 8.74
CA LYS A 60 8.61 7.96 7.81
C LYS A 60 8.11 7.70 6.40
N MET A 61 7.81 8.77 5.68
CA MET A 61 7.40 8.70 4.28
C MET A 61 8.63 8.67 3.39
N ASP A 62 8.58 7.84 2.36
CA ASP A 62 9.68 7.69 1.39
C ASP A 62 9.47 8.60 0.18
N CYS A 63 8.21 8.78 -0.26
CA CYS A 63 7.90 9.56 -1.44
C CYS A 63 6.56 10.31 -1.29
N MET A 64 6.41 11.43 -1.99
CA MET A 64 5.13 12.14 -2.10
C MET A 64 4.38 11.71 -3.37
N PHE A 65 3.05 11.75 -3.36
CA PHE A 65 2.24 11.47 -4.56
C PHE A 65 2.65 12.31 -5.77
N ALA A 66 3.04 13.57 -5.56
CA ALA A 66 3.51 14.45 -6.64
C ALA A 66 4.83 14.00 -7.31
N GLN A 67 5.56 13.09 -6.68
CA GLN A 67 6.87 12.61 -7.13
C GLN A 67 6.84 11.14 -7.56
N ALA A 68 5.89 10.36 -7.06
CA ALA A 68 5.74 8.96 -7.36
C ALA A 68 4.96 8.72 -8.65
N LYS A 69 5.44 7.84 -9.52
CA LYS A 69 4.70 7.35 -10.69
C LYS A 69 4.29 5.91 -10.46
N ALA A 70 3.04 5.57 -10.73
CA ALA A 70 2.54 4.19 -10.57
C ALA A 70 3.36 3.17 -11.39
N ASP A 71 3.86 3.58 -12.56
CA ASP A 71 4.68 2.77 -13.47
C ASP A 71 6.07 2.43 -12.91
N ASP A 72 6.53 3.10 -11.84
CA ASP A 72 7.79 2.79 -11.17
C ASP A 72 7.67 1.59 -10.21
N TYR A 73 6.43 1.16 -9.92
CA TYR A 73 6.13 0.08 -8.99
C TYR A 73 5.61 -1.14 -9.73
N ASP A 74 5.86 -2.31 -9.15
CA ASP A 74 5.34 -3.61 -9.60
C ASP A 74 4.06 -3.99 -8.84
N GLY A 75 3.59 -3.09 -7.97
CA GLY A 75 2.49 -3.39 -7.08
C GLY A 75 2.12 -2.28 -6.10
N VAL A 76 0.86 -2.26 -5.69
CA VAL A 76 0.32 -1.27 -4.76
C VAL A 76 -0.41 -1.93 -3.60
N ALA A 77 0.00 -1.64 -2.37
CA ALA A 77 -0.72 -2.04 -1.16
C ALA A 77 -1.46 -0.85 -0.55
N LEU A 78 -2.72 -1.09 -0.17
CA LEU A 78 -3.62 -0.13 0.43
C LEU A 78 -3.98 -0.62 1.84
N PRO A 79 -3.27 -0.16 2.89
CA PRO A 79 -3.68 -0.37 4.27
C PRO A 79 -5.07 0.24 4.49
N GLY A 80 -5.87 -0.38 5.34
CA GLY A 80 -7.14 0.15 5.77
C GLY A 80 -6.97 1.13 6.93
N GLY A 81 -7.99 1.16 7.78
CA GLY A 81 -8.28 2.28 8.66
C GLY A 81 -9.24 3.26 7.99
N VAL A 82 -10.21 3.78 8.74
CA VAL A 82 -11.27 4.64 8.21
C VAL A 82 -10.69 5.85 7.49
N ILE A 83 -9.70 6.50 8.11
CA ILE A 83 -9.09 7.72 7.57
C ILE A 83 -8.32 7.43 6.28
N ASN A 84 -7.51 6.37 6.23
CA ASN A 84 -6.75 6.01 5.04
C ASN A 84 -7.68 5.55 3.90
N GLY A 85 -8.69 4.74 4.23
CA GLY A 85 -9.68 4.28 3.26
C GLY A 85 -10.51 5.42 2.66
N ASP A 86 -10.83 6.43 3.45
CA ASP A 86 -11.53 7.63 2.97
C ASP A 86 -10.60 8.54 2.17
N ALA A 87 -9.33 8.69 2.56
CA ALA A 87 -8.34 9.43 1.78
C ALA A 87 -8.23 8.85 0.36
N ILE A 88 -8.08 7.53 0.23
CA ILE A 88 -7.98 6.88 -1.09
C ILE A 88 -9.25 7.07 -1.93
N LYS A 89 -10.42 7.33 -1.33
CA LYS A 89 -11.69 7.58 -2.07
C LYS A 89 -11.93 9.06 -2.39
N MET A 90 -11.47 9.95 -1.52
CA MET A 90 -11.81 11.37 -1.55
C MET A 90 -10.71 12.23 -2.16
N VAL A 91 -9.46 11.77 -2.10
CA VAL A 91 -8.28 12.51 -2.56
C VAL A 91 -8.02 12.15 -4.02
N PRO A 92 -8.08 13.11 -4.96
CA PRO A 92 -7.87 12.86 -6.38
C PRO A 92 -6.53 12.19 -6.70
N GLU A 93 -5.44 12.64 -6.08
CA GLU A 93 -4.08 12.16 -6.33
C GLU A 93 -3.91 10.68 -5.95
N GLU A 94 -4.45 10.27 -4.81
CA GLU A 94 -4.44 8.88 -4.36
C GLU A 94 -5.25 7.98 -5.29
N ARG A 95 -6.43 8.47 -5.72
CA ARG A 95 -7.28 7.77 -6.67
C ARG A 95 -6.62 7.60 -8.02
N GLU A 96 -5.99 8.65 -8.52
CA GLU A 96 -5.29 8.64 -9.80
C GLU A 96 -4.12 7.67 -9.76
N PHE A 97 -3.34 7.66 -8.67
CA PHE A 97 -2.26 6.69 -8.49
C PHE A 97 -2.77 5.25 -8.53
N VAL A 98 -3.84 4.96 -7.79
CA VAL A 98 -4.45 3.62 -7.74
C VAL A 98 -5.02 3.23 -9.10
N ARG A 99 -5.68 4.15 -9.81
CA ARG A 99 -6.19 3.92 -11.18
C ARG A 99 -5.08 3.70 -12.19
N ALA A 100 -3.97 4.43 -12.08
CA ALA A 100 -2.82 4.26 -12.95
C ALA A 100 -2.17 2.88 -12.73
N ALA A 101 -2.04 2.43 -11.48
CA ALA A 101 -1.56 1.10 -11.18
C ALA A 101 -2.48 0.00 -11.74
N ASP A 102 -3.80 0.14 -11.60
CA ASP A 102 -4.79 -0.79 -12.18
C ASP A 102 -4.72 -0.81 -13.71
N ALA A 103 -4.60 0.36 -14.34
CA ALA A 103 -4.46 0.49 -15.79
C ALA A 103 -3.15 -0.11 -16.32
N ALA A 104 -2.09 -0.09 -15.52
CA ALA A 104 -0.82 -0.77 -15.80
C ALA A 104 -0.88 -2.30 -15.57
N HIS A 105 -2.04 -2.83 -15.16
CA HIS A 105 -2.22 -4.22 -14.74
C HIS A 105 -1.32 -4.64 -13.57
N ASN A 106 -0.86 -3.67 -12.79
CA ASN A 106 -0.13 -3.95 -11.57
C ASN A 106 -1.09 -4.49 -10.50
N PRO A 107 -0.70 -5.52 -9.74
CA PRO A 107 -1.50 -5.99 -8.61
C PRO A 107 -1.79 -4.87 -7.61
N VAL A 108 -3.04 -4.78 -7.14
CA VAL A 108 -3.45 -3.88 -6.08
C VAL A 108 -4.03 -4.70 -4.92
N ALA A 109 -3.37 -4.64 -3.76
CA ALA A 109 -3.76 -5.39 -2.56
C ALA A 109 -4.35 -4.44 -1.51
N ALA A 110 -5.65 -4.59 -1.24
CA ALA A 110 -6.31 -3.92 -0.14
C ALA A 110 -6.19 -4.75 1.14
N ILE A 111 -5.46 -4.25 2.13
CA ILE A 111 -5.26 -4.89 3.43
C ILE A 111 -6.21 -4.22 4.40
N CYS A 112 -7.35 -4.85 4.67
CA CYS A 112 -8.34 -4.27 5.57
C CYS A 112 -9.06 -5.38 6.35
N HIS A 113 -9.01 -5.30 7.68
CA HIS A 113 -9.69 -6.17 8.62
C HIS A 113 -11.10 -5.65 8.99
N GLY A 114 -11.51 -4.46 8.51
CA GLY A 114 -12.66 -3.73 9.06
C GLY A 114 -13.63 -2.99 8.13
N GLY A 115 -13.40 -2.85 6.80
CA GLY A 115 -14.40 -2.22 5.93
C GLY A 115 -13.91 -1.58 4.62
N SER A 116 -14.45 -2.10 3.51
CA SER A 116 -14.62 -1.57 2.14
C SER A 116 -13.69 -0.47 1.58
N LEU A 117 -12.56 -0.90 0.99
CA LEU A 117 -11.95 -0.29 -0.22
C LEU A 117 -12.60 -0.79 -1.54
N ALA A 118 -13.65 -1.61 -1.42
CA ALA A 118 -14.39 -2.18 -2.54
C ALA A 118 -15.12 -1.07 -3.33
N GLY A 119 -14.55 -0.65 -4.46
CA GLY A 119 -15.14 0.37 -5.34
C GLY A 119 -14.14 1.28 -6.05
N ILE A 120 -12.85 1.20 -5.70
CA ILE A 120 -11.82 2.12 -6.24
C ILE A 120 -11.15 1.58 -7.52
N VAL A 121 -11.18 0.26 -7.75
CA VAL A 121 -10.37 -0.46 -8.75
C VAL A 121 -11.21 -1.51 -9.49
N GLY A 122 -11.00 -1.66 -10.80
CA GLY A 122 -11.77 -2.58 -11.64
C GLY A 122 -11.20 -4.00 -11.61
N GLY A 123 -11.91 -4.95 -10.98
CA GLY A 123 -11.70 -6.40 -11.17
C GLY A 123 -10.39 -7.04 -10.64
N GLY A 124 -9.29 -6.28 -10.50
CA GLY A 124 -7.95 -6.78 -10.12
C GLY A 124 -7.61 -6.72 -8.63
N VAL A 125 -8.51 -6.28 -7.75
CA VAL A 125 -8.22 -6.20 -6.31
C VAL A 125 -8.26 -7.60 -5.70
N ALA A 126 -7.08 -8.14 -5.43
CA ALA A 126 -6.98 -9.28 -4.53
C ALA A 126 -7.17 -8.80 -3.10
N ARG A 127 -8.37 -9.04 -2.56
CA ARG A 127 -8.66 -8.90 -1.13
C ARG A 127 -8.02 -10.09 -0.42
N THR A 128 -6.85 -9.90 0.16
CA THR A 128 -6.17 -10.96 0.90
C THR A 128 -5.77 -10.48 2.29
N PRO A 129 -5.81 -11.36 3.30
CA PRO A 129 -5.22 -11.04 4.60
C PRO A 129 -3.72 -10.76 4.43
N ALA A 130 -3.18 -9.88 5.27
CA ALA A 130 -1.76 -9.46 5.27
C ALA A 130 -0.77 -10.61 5.00
N SER A 131 -1.01 -11.76 5.61
CA SER A 131 -0.19 -12.98 5.51
C SER A 131 -0.21 -13.70 4.16
N SER A 132 -1.22 -13.47 3.33
CA SER A 132 -1.39 -14.10 2.01
C SER A 132 -1.02 -13.18 0.85
N THR A 133 -0.44 -12.01 1.14
CA THR A 133 -0.19 -11.00 0.10
C THR A 133 1.04 -11.31 -0.76
N ASN A 134 1.99 -12.15 -0.33
CA ASN A 134 3.21 -12.43 -1.10
C ASN A 134 2.94 -13.12 -2.45
N SER A 135 1.91 -13.97 -2.55
CA SER A 135 1.55 -14.67 -3.80
C SER A 135 0.87 -13.78 -4.84
N LEU A 136 0.57 -12.52 -4.49
CA LEU A 136 -0.07 -11.56 -5.39
C LEU A 136 0.93 -10.79 -6.25
N TRP A 137 2.21 -10.81 -5.90
CA TRP A 137 3.23 -10.01 -6.58
C TRP A 137 4.01 -10.90 -7.55
N PRO A 138 4.13 -10.52 -8.83
CA PRO A 138 4.99 -11.24 -9.76
C PRO A 138 6.43 -11.16 -9.30
N SER A 139 7.17 -12.26 -9.37
CA SER A 139 8.57 -12.37 -8.89
C SER A 139 9.59 -11.57 -9.71
N SER A 140 9.18 -10.95 -10.83
CA SER A 140 9.99 -10.05 -11.67
C SER A 140 9.17 -9.43 -12.80
N ARG A 141 9.45 -8.18 -13.20
CA ARG A 141 9.14 -7.68 -14.57
C ARG A 141 9.93 -8.49 -15.59
N MET A 142 9.25 -9.08 -16.58
CA MET A 142 9.91 -9.63 -17.79
C MET A 142 10.29 -8.49 -18.73
#